data_AF-A0A399N787-F1
#
_entry.id   AF-A0A399N787-F1
#
_cell.length_a   1.000
_cell.length_b   1.000
_cell.length_c   1.000
_cell.angle_alpha   90.00
_cell.angle_beta   90.00
_cell.angle_gamma   90.00
#
_symmetry.space_group_name_H-M   'P 1'
#
loop_
_entity.id
_entity.type
_entity.pdbx_description
1 polymer ?
#
loop_
_entity_poly.entity_id
_entity_poly.type
_entity_poly.pdbx_seq_one_letter_code
_entity_poly.pdbx_strand_id
1 'polypeptide(L)'
;SMLRPRGFAALVGQSVRGLSAGLGLVRRERPDAVYVNTVTIPLWILVGRLAGRPVLAHVHEAEGSASRAVGTALALPLALATSVVANSRYSVDVLARALPRVARRA
;
A
#
# COMPACT_ATOMS: atom_id res chain seq x y z
N SER A 1 2.67 10.26 -21.32
CA SER A 1 1.93 10.55 -20.07
C SER A 1 1.04 9.37 -19.73
N MET A 2 1.10 8.89 -18.49
CA MET A 2 0.27 7.79 -17.97
C MET A 2 -1.24 8.09 -17.99
N LEU A 3 -1.61 9.36 -18.16
CA LEU A 3 -3.01 9.82 -18.22
C LEU A 3 -3.60 9.80 -19.64
N ARG A 4 -2.84 9.42 -20.68
CA ARG A 4 -3.40 9.18 -22.03
C ARG A 4 -3.98 7.76 -22.08
N PRO A 5 -5.07 7.48 -22.82
CA PRO A 5 -5.74 6.17 -22.82
C PRO A 5 -4.80 4.98 -23.05
N ARG A 6 -3.89 5.09 -24.02
CA ARG A 6 -2.87 4.05 -24.30
C ARG A 6 -1.83 3.91 -23.17
N GLY A 7 -1.41 5.01 -22.57
CA GLY A 7 -0.49 5.01 -21.42
C GLY A 7 -1.14 4.40 -20.18
N PHE A 8 -2.42 4.66 -19.96
CA PHE A 8 -3.20 4.06 -18.88
C PHE A 8 -3.39 2.55 -19.10
N ALA A 9 -3.76 2.11 -20.31
CA ALA A 9 -3.86 0.69 -20.64
C ALA A 9 -2.51 -0.04 -20.44
N ALA A 10 -1.40 0.60 -20.84
CA ALA A 10 -0.06 0.07 -20.58
C ALA A 10 0.24 -0.05 -19.08
N LEU A 11 -0.11 0.97 -18.28
CA LEU A 11 0.04 0.97 -16.83
C LEU A 11 -0.77 -0.17 -16.18
N VAL A 12 -2.02 -0.37 -16.60
CA VAL A 12 -2.85 -1.48 -16.12
C VAL A 12 -2.20 -2.82 -16.48
N GLY A 13 -1.77 -3.00 -17.73
CA GLY A 13 -1.09 -4.22 -18.16
C GLY A 13 0.21 -4.49 -17.40
N GLN A 14 1.01 -3.45 -17.13
CA GLN A 14 2.22 -3.55 -16.30
C GLN A 14 1.89 -3.90 -14.85
N SER A 15 0.82 -3.32 -14.29
CA SER A 15 0.37 -3.59 -12.92
C SER A 15 -0.08 -5.05 -12.76
N VAL A 16 -0.84 -5.59 -13.72
CA VAL A 16 -1.26 -6.99 -13.73
C VAL A 16 -0.06 -7.92 -13.85
N ARG A 17 0.88 -7.65 -14.76
CA ARG A 17 2.12 -8.45 -14.87
C ARG A 17 2.94 -8.41 -13.59
N GLY A 18 3.09 -7.22 -12.98
CA GLY A 18 3.77 -7.06 -11.70
C GLY A 18 3.09 -7.84 -10.57
N LEU A 19 1.75 -7.84 -10.52
CA LEU A 19 0.98 -8.61 -9.55
C LEU A 19 1.27 -10.10 -9.70
N SER A 20 1.16 -10.64 -10.92
CA SER A 20 1.39 -12.05 -11.20
C SER A 20 2.83 -12.48 -10.87
N ALA A 21 3.82 -11.67 -11.25
CA ALA A 21 5.23 -11.93 -10.94
C ALA A 21 5.48 -11.89 -9.42
N GLY A 22 4.94 -10.91 -8.72
CA GLY A 22 5.04 -10.79 -7.26
C GLY A 22 4.40 -11.97 -6.53
N LEU A 23 3.22 -12.42 -6.98
CA LEU A 23 2.57 -13.62 -6.44
C LEU A 23 3.40 -14.87 -6.67
N GLY A 24 4.00 -15.02 -7.85
CA GLY A 24 4.93 -16.10 -8.15
C GLY A 24 6.13 -16.10 -7.20
N LEU A 25 6.72 -14.94 -6.97
CA LEU A 25 7.85 -14.78 -6.06
C LEU A 25 7.49 -15.18 -4.62
N VAL A 26 6.40 -14.63 -4.07
CA VAL A 26 5.98 -14.94 -2.68
C VAL A 26 5.62 -16.42 -2.52
N ARG A 27 4.99 -17.04 -3.53
CA ARG A 27 4.66 -18.48 -3.47
C ARG A 27 5.90 -19.37 -3.53
N ARG A 28 6.94 -18.96 -4.26
CA ARG A 28 8.21 -19.71 -4.37
C ARG A 28 9.05 -19.59 -3.11
N GLU A 29 9.27 -18.36 -2.63
CA GLU A 29 10.15 -18.09 -1.49
C GLU A 29 9.46 -18.36 -0.13
N ARG A 30 8.13 -18.39 -0.12
CA ARG A 30 7.31 -18.68 1.07
C ARG A 30 7.68 -17.83 2.30
N PRO A 31 7.84 -16.50 2.19
CA PRO A 31 8.24 -15.66 3.32
C PRO A 31 7.14 -15.59 4.39
N ASP A 32 7.51 -15.57 5.66
CA ASP A 32 6.54 -15.51 6.76
C ASP A 32 5.71 -14.22 6.78
N ALA A 33 6.23 -13.13 6.23
CA ALA A 33 5.55 -11.85 6.10
C ALA A 33 6.04 -11.06 4.88
N VAL A 34 5.24 -10.08 4.45
CA VAL A 34 5.63 -9.09 3.42
C VAL A 34 5.73 -7.71 4.05
N TYR A 35 6.93 -7.13 4.01
CA TYR A 35 7.18 -5.76 4.45
C TYR A 35 7.06 -4.78 3.26
N VAL A 36 6.28 -3.71 3.44
CA VAL A 36 6.00 -2.73 2.39
C VAL A 36 6.29 -1.33 2.91
N ASN A 37 7.34 -0.70 2.39
CA ASN A 37 7.68 0.69 2.71
C ASN A 37 6.91 1.69 1.79
N THR A 38 6.74 1.37 0.51
CA THR A 38 6.18 2.31 -0.46
C THR A 38 4.66 2.28 -0.47
N VAL A 39 4.01 3.37 -0.02
CA VAL A 39 2.54 3.49 0.01
C VAL A 39 1.96 3.83 -1.37
N THR A 40 2.68 4.56 -2.21
CA THR A 40 2.17 5.15 -3.47
C THR A 40 1.82 4.12 -4.56
N ILE A 41 2.50 2.97 -4.59
CA ILE A 41 2.19 1.85 -5.49
C ILE A 41 2.02 0.61 -4.62
N PRO A 42 0.86 0.45 -3.96
CA PRO A 42 0.62 -0.52 -2.90
C PRO A 42 0.44 -1.96 -3.43
N LEU A 43 1.00 -2.26 -4.60
CA LEU A 43 0.89 -3.54 -5.27
C LEU A 43 1.31 -4.68 -4.34
N TRP A 44 2.37 -4.48 -3.57
CA TRP A 44 2.89 -5.45 -2.62
C TRP A 44 1.96 -5.76 -1.46
N ILE A 45 1.11 -4.80 -1.04
CA ILE A 45 0.07 -5.06 -0.05
C ILE A 45 -0.91 -6.08 -0.63
N LEU A 46 -1.34 -5.87 -1.89
CA LEU A 46 -2.24 -6.81 -2.55
C LEU A 46 -1.56 -8.18 -2.79
N VAL A 47 -0.30 -8.21 -3.23
CA VAL A 47 0.48 -9.44 -3.40
C VAL A 47 0.50 -10.26 -2.10
N GLY A 48 0.89 -9.65 -0.98
CA GLY A 48 0.97 -10.34 0.31
C GLY A 48 -0.38 -10.92 0.74
N ARG A 49 -1.45 -10.12 0.63
CA ARG A 49 -2.81 -10.55 1.00
C ARG A 49 -3.34 -11.67 0.11
N LEU A 50 -3.16 -11.58 -1.21
CA LEU A 50 -3.56 -12.62 -2.15
C LEU A 50 -2.70 -13.89 -2.03
N ALA A 51 -1.47 -13.77 -1.53
CA ALA A 51 -0.61 -14.91 -1.22
C ALA A 51 -0.87 -15.50 0.19
N GLY A 52 -1.84 -14.95 0.94
CA GLY A 52 -2.16 -15.40 2.29
C GLY A 52 -1.08 -15.08 3.34
N ARG A 53 -0.20 -14.10 3.07
CA ARG A 53 0.86 -13.69 3.99
C ARG A 53 0.47 -12.41 4.76
N PRO A 54 0.83 -12.30 6.05
CA PRO A 54 0.67 -11.06 6.78
C PRO A 54 1.49 -9.95 6.13
N VAL A 55 0.94 -8.73 6.12
CA VAL A 55 1.55 -7.56 5.50
C VAL A 55 1.81 -6.49 6.55
N LEU A 56 3.07 -6.08 6.67
CA LEU A 56 3.52 -4.96 7.51
C LEU A 56 3.78 -3.75 6.61
N ALA A 57 2.95 -2.72 6.71
CA ALA A 57 3.12 -1.50 5.91
C ALA A 57 3.80 -0.40 6.74
N HIS A 58 4.86 0.20 6.23
CA HIS A 58 5.61 1.25 6.93
C HIS A 58 5.37 2.61 6.28
N VAL A 59 4.72 3.50 7.04
CA VAL A 59 4.47 4.89 6.66
C VAL A 59 5.61 5.76 7.16
N HIS A 60 6.41 6.28 6.23
CA HIS A 60 7.56 7.14 6.52
C HIS A 60 7.21 8.63 6.48
N GLU A 61 6.25 9.03 5.65
CA GLU A 61 5.86 10.42 5.53
C GLU A 61 4.35 10.50 5.44
N ALA A 62 3.77 11.35 6.26
CA ALA A 62 2.37 11.66 6.19
C ALA A 62 2.19 13.10 5.71
N GLU A 63 1.70 13.23 4.48
CA GLU A 63 1.48 14.52 3.82
C GLU A 63 0.26 15.21 4.46
N GLY A 64 0.50 15.94 5.57
CA GLY A 64 -0.53 16.68 6.29
C GLY A 64 -1.12 17.86 5.50
N SER A 65 -0.46 18.27 4.41
CA SER A 65 -0.88 19.35 3.52
C SER A 65 -1.92 18.90 2.48
N ALA A 66 -2.03 17.59 2.24
CA ALA A 66 -2.95 17.03 1.25
C ALA A 66 -4.41 17.19 1.70
N SER A 67 -5.31 17.40 0.72
CA SER A 67 -6.74 17.40 1.01
C SER A 67 -7.17 16.06 1.60
N ARG A 68 -8.22 16.07 2.43
CA ARG A 68 -8.70 14.85 3.10
C ARG A 68 -9.02 13.72 2.12
N ALA A 69 -9.54 14.06 0.93
CA ALA A 69 -9.83 13.10 -0.12
C ALA A 69 -8.55 12.44 -0.67
N VAL A 70 -7.51 13.24 -0.95
CA VAL A 70 -6.22 12.74 -1.45
C VAL A 70 -5.53 11.89 -0.37
N GLY A 71 -5.46 12.39 0.87
CA GLY A 71 -4.89 11.63 1.99
C GLY A 71 -5.62 10.30 2.22
N THR A 72 -6.94 10.27 2.13
CA THR A 72 -7.73 9.02 2.24
C THR A 72 -7.45 8.08 1.08
N ALA A 73 -7.40 8.58 -0.16
CA ALA A 73 -7.12 7.76 -1.34
C ALA A 73 -5.71 7.13 -1.27
N LEU A 74 -4.71 7.91 -0.84
CA LEU A 74 -3.34 7.43 -0.66
C LEU A 74 -3.23 6.41 0.48
N ALA A 75 -4.01 6.58 1.55
CA ALA A 75 -4.00 5.67 2.70
C ALA A 75 -4.90 4.44 2.53
N LEU A 76 -5.85 4.44 1.59
CA LEU A 76 -6.82 3.36 1.36
C LEU A 76 -6.17 1.97 1.22
N PRO A 77 -5.03 1.81 0.53
CA PRO A 77 -4.39 0.50 0.40
C PRO A 77 -3.90 -0.07 1.73
N LEU A 78 -3.55 0.80 2.70
CA LEU A 78 -3.15 0.39 4.04
C LEU A 78 -4.29 -0.31 4.81
N ALA A 79 -5.55 -0.14 4.39
CA ALA A 79 -6.67 -0.87 4.97
C ALA A 79 -6.56 -2.39 4.80
N LEU A 80 -5.83 -2.83 3.78
CA LEU A 80 -5.52 -4.24 3.51
C LEU A 80 -4.29 -4.73 4.28
N ALA A 81 -3.49 -3.84 4.87
CA ALA A 81 -2.34 -4.23 5.68
C ALA A 81 -2.79 -4.89 7.00
N THR A 82 -1.97 -5.83 7.47
CA THR A 82 -2.21 -6.55 8.73
C THR A 82 -1.81 -5.67 9.92
N SER A 83 -0.66 -5.03 9.81
CA SER A 83 -0.19 -4.03 10.77
C SER A 83 0.44 -2.86 10.00
N VAL A 84 0.42 -1.69 10.62
CA VAL A 84 1.10 -0.50 10.12
C VAL A 84 2.23 -0.17 11.10
N VAL A 85 3.34 0.34 10.58
CA VAL A 85 4.40 0.96 11.37
C VAL A 85 4.48 2.39 10.91
N ALA A 86 4.39 3.33 11.84
CA ALA A 86 4.60 4.74 11.55
C ALA A 86 5.92 5.18 12.19
N ASN A 87 6.70 5.98 11.46
CA ASN A 87 7.95 6.52 11.98
C ASN A 87 7.78 7.58 13.07
N SER A 88 6.59 8.16 13.21
CA SER A 88 6.32 9.23 14.16
C SER A 88 4.83 9.26 14.57
N ARG A 89 4.55 9.85 15.74
CA ARG A 89 3.16 10.09 16.20
C ARG A 89 2.40 11.03 15.26
N TYR A 90 3.09 12.00 14.68
CA TYR A 90 2.50 12.90 13.69
C TYR A 90 1.95 12.11 12.48
N SER A 91 2.69 11.12 11.99
CA SER A 91 2.23 10.24 10.90
C SER A 91 0.98 9.45 11.29
N VAL A 92 0.90 8.98 12.54
CA VAL A 92 -0.30 8.31 13.07
C VAL A 92 -1.49 9.28 13.12
N ASP A 93 -1.30 10.51 13.57
CA ASP A 93 -2.37 11.51 13.68
C ASP A 93 -2.93 11.90 12.29
N VAL A 94 -2.05 12.07 11.30
CA VAL A 94 -2.45 12.32 9.91
C VAL A 94 -3.24 11.11 9.37
N LEU A 95 -2.75 9.89 9.61
CA LEU A 95 -3.45 8.67 9.21
C LEU A 95 -4.79 8.51 9.92
N ALA A 96 -4.89 8.89 11.19
CA ALA A 96 -6.13 8.84 11.97
C ALA A 96 -7.20 9.78 11.40
N ARG A 97 -6.79 10.95 10.89
CA ARG A 97 -7.71 11.89 10.21
C ARG A 97 -8.22 11.35 8.87
N ALA A 98 -7.42 10.54 8.17
CA ALA A 98 -7.78 9.96 6.87
C ALA A 98 -8.54 8.62 7.02
N LEU A 99 -8.01 7.68 7.81
CA LEU A 99 -8.52 6.32 8.01
C LEU A 99 -8.35 5.89 9.48
N PRO A 100 -9.28 6.25 10.38
CA PRO A 100 -9.18 5.95 11.81
C PRO A 100 -8.98 4.47 12.13
N ARG A 101 -9.59 3.57 11.33
CA ARG A 101 -9.47 2.12 11.53
C ARG A 101 -8.06 1.59 11.25
N VAL A 102 -7.34 2.21 10.32
CA VAL A 102 -5.97 1.85 9.97
C VAL A 102 -5.01 2.37 11.03
N ALA A 103 -5.23 3.60 11.52
CA ALA A 103 -4.42 4.17 12.60
C ALA A 103 -4.43 3.35 13.89
N ARG A 104 -5.52 2.60 14.18
CA ARG A 104 -5.56 1.66 15.32
C ARG A 104 -4.67 0.43 15.18
N ARG A 105 -4.12 0.18 13.99
CA ARG A 105 -3.17 -0.91 13.70
C ARG A 105 -1.73 -0.40 13.59
N ALA A 106 -1.52 0.90 13.84
CA ALA A 106 -0.23 1.59 13.77
C ALA A 106 0.41 1.73 15.15
#